data_AF-A0A3A8JG37-F1
#
_entry.id   AF-A0A3A8JG37-F1
#
_cell.length_a   1.000
_cell.length_b   1.000
_cell.length_c   1.000
_cell.angle_alpha   90.00
_cell.angle_beta   90.00
_cell.angle_gamma   90.00
#
_symmetry.space_group_name_H-M   'P 1'
#
loop_
_entity.id
_entity.type
_entity.pdbx_description
1 polymer ?
#
loop_
_entity_poly.entity_id
_entity_poly.type
_entity_poly.pdbx_seq_one_letter_code
_entity_poly.pdbx_strand_id
1 'polypeptide(L)'
;MRDDGAQVRLFYNQTVLGPGAVEAGSRHYFGHTGRMRPDLTLSVALPCGVERSAIVEIKHSAEPDTLLAGFHEANLYRLEYARWLSGWPQAVLVASGTLAGAPRREDDVVAVDWAHWVPDDVVDGFLDGL
;
A
#
# COMPACT_ATOMS: atom_id res chain seq x y z
N MET A 1 18.00 -6.72 -6.25
CA MET A 1 18.81 -6.53 -5.04
C MET A 1 19.52 -5.20 -5.21
N ARG A 2 19.37 -4.31 -4.24
CA ARG A 2 20.04 -3.00 -4.22
C ARG A 2 21.49 -3.17 -3.78
N ASP A 3 22.32 -2.15 -4.00
CA ASP A 3 23.74 -2.17 -3.65
C ASP A 3 23.98 -2.28 -2.12
N ASP A 4 22.98 -1.87 -1.33
CA ASP A 4 22.91 -2.03 0.14
C ASP A 4 22.49 -3.46 0.58
N GLY A 5 22.26 -4.37 -0.36
CA GLY A 5 21.81 -5.73 -0.10
C GLY A 5 20.30 -5.87 0.14
N ALA A 6 19.52 -4.78 0.14
CA ALA A 6 18.08 -4.82 0.30
C ALA A 6 17.40 -5.54 -0.88
N GLN A 7 16.36 -6.31 -0.56
CA GLN A 7 15.53 -7.00 -1.53
C GLN A 7 14.18 -6.30 -1.64
N VAL A 8 13.95 -5.66 -2.78
CA VAL A 8 12.65 -5.11 -3.14
C VAL A 8 11.85 -6.20 -3.87
N ARG A 9 10.61 -6.43 -3.43
CA ARG A 9 9.66 -7.37 -4.04
C ARG A 9 8.35 -6.63 -4.30
N LEU A 10 7.77 -6.90 -5.46
CA LEU A 10 6.53 -6.29 -5.89
C LEU A 10 5.59 -7.41 -6.34
N PHE A 11 4.40 -7.44 -5.77
CA PHE A 11 3.41 -8.47 -5.99
C PHE A 11 2.16 -7.82 -6.58
N TYR A 12 1.89 -8.13 -7.85
CA TYR A 12 0.74 -7.58 -8.58
C TYR A 12 -0.45 -8.52 -8.53
N ASN A 13 -1.61 -7.97 -8.14
CA ASN A 13 -2.88 -8.67 -8.05
C ASN A 13 -2.80 -9.99 -7.25
N GLN A 14 -1.97 -9.99 -6.21
CA GLN A 14 -1.71 -11.15 -5.36
C GLN A 14 -1.78 -10.74 -3.89
N THR A 15 -2.56 -11.49 -3.10
CA THR A 15 -2.63 -11.29 -1.65
C THR A 15 -1.53 -12.08 -0.95
N VAL A 16 -0.29 -11.57 -0.98
CA VAL A 16 0.87 -12.24 -0.36
C VAL A 16 0.91 -12.10 1.16
N LEU A 17 0.26 -11.06 1.70
CA LEU A 17 0.12 -10.88 3.13
C LEU A 17 -0.90 -11.89 3.68
N GLY A 18 -0.67 -12.38 4.90
CA GLY A 18 -1.63 -13.25 5.57
C GLY A 18 -2.96 -12.53 5.84
N PRO A 19 -4.07 -13.26 6.06
CA PRO A 19 -5.40 -12.67 6.20
C PRO A 19 -5.49 -11.71 7.39
N GLY A 20 -6.12 -10.56 7.21
CA GLY A 20 -6.39 -9.61 8.27
C GLY A 20 -7.56 -10.01 9.16
N ALA A 21 -8.03 -9.07 9.98
CA ALA A 21 -9.09 -9.35 10.94
C ALA A 21 -10.44 -9.63 10.25
N VAL A 22 -10.77 -8.90 9.19
CA VAL A 22 -12.03 -9.07 8.46
C VAL A 22 -11.98 -10.37 7.66
N GLU A 23 -10.90 -10.64 6.93
CA GLU A 23 -10.76 -11.91 6.19
C GLU A 23 -10.75 -13.12 7.13
N ALA A 24 -10.10 -13.02 8.29
CA ALA A 24 -10.09 -14.09 9.28
C ALA A 24 -11.50 -14.34 9.84
N GLY A 25 -12.22 -13.28 10.20
CA GLY A 25 -13.60 -13.37 10.67
C GLY A 25 -14.55 -13.93 9.61
N SER A 26 -14.51 -13.38 8.40
CA SER A 26 -15.33 -13.87 7.28
C SER A 26 -15.03 -15.32 6.93
N ARG A 27 -13.75 -15.72 6.97
CA ARG A 27 -13.36 -17.12 6.77
C ARG A 27 -13.92 -18.04 7.86
N HIS A 28 -13.89 -17.58 9.11
CA HIS A 28 -14.38 -18.36 10.26
C HIS A 28 -15.90 -18.57 10.21
N TYR A 29 -16.67 -17.53 9.90
CA TYR A 29 -18.14 -17.58 9.96
C TYR A 29 -18.82 -17.97 8.65
N PHE A 30 -18.22 -17.68 7.49
CA PHE A 30 -18.87 -17.82 6.18
C PHE A 30 -18.10 -18.69 5.17
N GLY A 31 -16.98 -19.31 5.58
CA GLY A 31 -16.15 -20.13 4.68
C GLY A 31 -15.33 -19.28 3.69
N HIS A 32 -15.02 -19.81 2.51
CA HIS A 32 -14.13 -19.13 1.54
C HIS A 32 -14.84 -17.99 0.79
N THR A 33 -15.02 -16.85 1.47
CA THR A 33 -15.34 -15.57 0.83
C THR A 33 -14.07 -14.95 0.22
N GLY A 34 -14.24 -14.17 -0.85
CA GLY A 34 -13.11 -13.58 -1.58
C GLY A 34 -12.24 -12.68 -0.69
N ARG A 35 -10.92 -12.79 -0.84
CA ARG A 35 -9.94 -11.94 -0.16
C ARG A 35 -9.99 -10.52 -0.71
N MET A 36 -9.76 -9.55 0.16
CA MET A 36 -9.37 -8.20 -0.26
C MET A 36 -8.09 -8.33 -1.08
N ARG A 37 -8.01 -7.59 -2.18
CA ARG A 37 -6.96 -7.75 -3.18
C ARG A 37 -6.52 -6.37 -3.62
N PRO A 38 -5.52 -5.78 -2.95
CA PRO A 38 -4.91 -4.57 -3.48
C PRO A 38 -4.28 -4.86 -4.84
N ASP A 39 -4.21 -3.83 -5.68
CA ASP A 39 -3.55 -3.95 -6.98
C ASP A 39 -2.08 -4.37 -6.83
N LEU A 40 -1.41 -3.85 -5.80
CA LEU A 40 0.00 -4.04 -5.57
C LEU A 40 0.31 -4.17 -4.07
N THR A 41 1.20 -5.10 -3.73
CA THR A 41 1.91 -5.12 -2.45
C THR A 41 3.40 -4.95 -2.70
N LEU A 42 4.00 -3.94 -2.07
CA LEU A 42 5.43 -3.69 -2.07
C LEU A 42 6.01 -4.24 -0.76
N SER A 43 7.10 -5.00 -0.85
CA SER A 43 7.89 -5.44 0.31
C SER A 43 9.36 -5.09 0.10
N VAL A 44 10.01 -4.59 1.15
CA VAL A 44 11.45 -4.36 1.21
C VAL A 44 11.99 -5.10 2.42
N ALA A 45 12.87 -6.08 2.15
CA ALA A 45 13.55 -6.85 3.18
C ALA A 45 15.04 -6.49 3.20
N LEU A 46 15.54 -6.13 4.38
CA LEU A 46 16.96 -5.85 4.62
C LEU A 46 17.74 -7.12 4.97
N PRO A 47 19.07 -7.14 4.75
CA PRO A 47 19.93 -8.22 5.22
C PRO A 47 19.86 -8.47 6.73
N CYS A 48 19.56 -7.44 7.53
CA CYS A 48 19.42 -7.54 8.99
C CYS A 48 18.10 -8.21 9.43
N GLY A 49 17.22 -8.58 8.49
CA GLY A 49 15.95 -9.24 8.75
C GLY A 49 14.77 -8.29 9.02
N VAL A 50 14.99 -6.97 9.02
CA VAL A 50 13.90 -5.99 9.04
C VAL A 50 13.17 -6.02 7.70
N GLU A 51 11.84 -6.09 7.75
CA GLU A 51 10.97 -6.06 6.58
C GLU A 51 9.95 -4.94 6.70
N ARG A 52 9.70 -4.25 5.59
CA ARG A 52 8.63 -3.28 5.42
C ARG A 52 7.72 -3.69 4.30
N SER A 53 6.42 -3.46 4.49
CA SER A 53 5.43 -3.66 3.45
C SER A 53 4.47 -2.48 3.38
N ALA A 54 4.12 -2.11 2.15
CA ALA A 54 3.11 -1.13 1.84
C ALA A 54 2.17 -1.65 0.76
N ILE A 55 0.96 -1.10 0.75
CA ILE A 55 -0.06 -1.42 -0.23
C ILE A 55 -0.15 -0.29 -1.25
N VAL A 56 -0.39 -0.65 -2.50
CA VAL A 56 -0.58 0.30 -3.57
C VAL A 56 -1.90 -0.03 -4.28
N GLU A 57 -2.75 0.98 -4.42
CA GLU A 57 -4.04 0.93 -5.11
C GLU A 57 -4.02 1.90 -6.29
N ILE A 58 -4.42 1.46 -7.48
CA ILE A 58 -4.28 2.24 -8.72
C ILE A 58 -5.67 2.57 -9.29
N LYS A 59 -5.91 3.85 -9.57
CA LYS A 59 -7.09 4.32 -10.31
C LYS A 59 -6.71 5.00 -11.62
N HIS A 60 -7.30 4.50 -12.71
CA HIS A 60 -7.12 5.02 -14.08
C HIS A 60 -8.03 6.21 -14.42
N SER A 61 -8.70 6.79 -13.41
CA SER A 61 -9.52 8.00 -13.56
C SER A 61 -9.18 8.98 -12.44
N ALA A 62 -9.28 10.28 -12.75
CA ALA A 62 -9.17 11.38 -11.79
C ALA A 62 -10.52 12.01 -11.45
N GLU A 63 -11.62 11.37 -11.87
CA GLU A 63 -12.97 11.77 -11.46
C GLU A 63 -13.08 11.73 -9.93
N PRO A 64 -13.62 12.79 -9.27
CA PRO A 64 -13.63 12.92 -7.82
C PRO A 64 -14.20 11.71 -7.09
N ASP A 65 -15.30 11.15 -7.60
CA ASP A 65 -15.94 9.97 -6.99
C ASP A 65 -15.07 8.71 -7.11
N THR A 66 -14.31 8.58 -8.21
CA THR A 66 -13.39 7.45 -8.38
C THR A 66 -12.20 7.57 -7.44
N LEU A 67 -11.68 8.78 -7.26
CA LEU A 67 -10.59 9.06 -6.31
C LEU A 67 -11.03 8.82 -4.87
N LEU A 68 -12.23 9.29 -4.50
CA LEU A 68 -12.79 9.07 -3.18
C LEU A 68 -12.99 7.58 -2.90
N ALA A 69 -13.54 6.84 -3.86
CA ALA A 69 -13.69 5.39 -3.74
C ALA A 69 -12.33 4.68 -3.58
N GLY A 70 -11.34 5.03 -4.40
CA GLY A 70 -9.99 4.47 -4.31
C GLY A 70 -9.30 4.80 -2.98
N PHE A 71 -9.50 6.01 -2.44
CA PHE A 71 -8.97 6.38 -1.14
C PHE A 71 -9.61 5.57 0.00
N HIS A 72 -10.93 5.34 -0.07
CA HIS A 72 -11.62 4.46 0.89
C HIS A 72 -11.13 3.01 0.79
N GLU A 73 -10.92 2.48 -0.41
CA GLU A 73 -10.37 1.13 -0.60
C GLU A 73 -8.95 1.01 -0.03
N ALA A 74 -8.07 1.98 -0.30
CA ALA A 74 -6.72 2.02 0.28
C ALA A 74 -6.75 2.05 1.82
N ASN A 75 -7.69 2.79 2.42
CA ASN A 75 -7.91 2.80 3.87
C ASN A 75 -8.37 1.43 4.41
N LEU A 76 -9.29 0.77 3.70
CA LEU A 76 -9.77 -0.56 4.07
C LEU A 76 -8.63 -1.58 4.02
N TYR A 77 -7.80 -1.54 2.98
CA TYR A 77 -6.62 -2.41 2.88
C TYR A 77 -5.62 -2.13 3.99
N ARG A 78 -5.34 -0.86 4.28
CA ARG A 78 -4.46 -0.48 5.39
C ARG A 78 -4.95 -1.06 6.72
N LEU A 79 -6.25 -0.96 7.00
CA LEU A 79 -6.86 -1.51 8.22
C LEU A 79 -6.81 -3.04 8.24
N GLU A 80 -7.16 -3.68 7.12
CA GLU A 80 -7.21 -5.13 7.02
C GLU A 80 -5.81 -5.73 7.23
N TYR A 81 -4.79 -5.17 6.58
CA TYR A 81 -3.44 -5.71 6.62
C TYR A 81 -2.52 -5.06 7.65
N ALA A 82 -3.04 -4.20 8.55
CA ALA A 82 -2.26 -3.35 9.46
C ALA A 82 -1.11 -4.07 10.19
N ARG A 83 -1.31 -5.33 10.62
CA ARG A 83 -0.28 -6.11 11.34
C ARG A 83 0.96 -6.45 10.50
N TRP A 84 0.86 -6.34 9.17
CA TRP A 84 1.91 -6.65 8.21
C TRP A 84 2.54 -5.40 7.61
N LEU A 85 1.90 -4.25 7.77
CA LEU A 85 2.37 -2.97 7.25
C LEU A 85 3.23 -2.29 8.30
N SER A 86 4.30 -1.65 7.87
CA SER A 86 5.24 -0.98 8.77
C SER A 86 5.96 0.15 8.05
N GLY A 87 6.33 1.19 8.81
CA GLY A 87 6.86 2.42 8.24
C GLY A 87 5.76 3.33 7.69
N TRP A 88 6.18 4.32 6.91
CA TRP A 88 5.30 5.29 6.25
C TRP A 88 5.68 5.42 4.77
N PRO A 89 4.73 5.52 3.83
CA PRO A 89 3.30 5.30 4.02
C PRO A 89 2.98 3.80 4.13
N GLN A 90 1.83 3.48 4.72
CA GLN A 90 1.33 2.10 4.82
C GLN A 90 0.50 1.72 3.58
N ALA A 91 -0.19 2.69 2.99
CA ALA A 91 -0.92 2.52 1.73
C ALA A 91 -0.78 3.76 0.84
N VAL A 92 -0.79 3.53 -0.46
CA VAL A 92 -0.65 4.59 -1.47
C VAL A 92 -1.74 4.43 -2.53
N LEU A 93 -2.51 5.49 -2.75
CA LEU A 93 -3.43 5.61 -3.88
C LEU A 93 -2.71 6.29 -5.06
N VAL A 94 -2.73 5.66 -6.23
CA VAL A 94 -2.17 6.19 -7.48
C VAL A 94 -3.31 6.64 -8.37
N ALA A 95 -3.24 7.86 -8.90
CA ALA A 95 -4.26 8.39 -9.81
C ALA A 95 -3.69 8.81 -11.18
N SER A 96 -4.49 8.60 -12.23
CA SER A 96 -4.21 9.05 -13.62
C SER A 96 -4.16 10.55 -13.86
N GLY A 97 -4.58 11.40 -12.92
CA GLY A 97 -4.65 12.85 -13.11
C GLY A 97 -4.10 13.63 -11.92
N THR A 98 -3.84 14.91 -12.14
CA THR A 98 -3.18 15.78 -11.16
C THR A 98 -3.97 15.90 -9.87
N LEU A 99 -3.32 15.59 -8.76
CA LEU A 99 -3.88 15.79 -7.43
C LEU A 99 -3.48 17.17 -6.90
N ALA A 100 -4.41 17.84 -6.23
CA ALA A 100 -4.23 19.22 -5.78
C ALA A 100 -3.33 19.38 -4.54
N GLY A 101 -2.85 18.28 -3.93
CA GLY A 101 -2.13 18.30 -2.67
C GLY A 101 -0.94 17.33 -2.65
N ALA A 102 0.03 17.63 -1.79
CA ALA A 102 1.18 16.78 -1.54
C ALA A 102 0.92 15.77 -0.41
N PRO A 103 1.58 14.61 -0.42
CA PRO A 103 1.60 13.67 0.71
C PRO A 103 2.07 14.33 2.02
N ARG A 104 1.49 13.93 3.15
CA ARG A 104 1.92 14.38 4.48
C ARG A 104 2.42 13.18 5.29
N ARG A 105 3.51 13.35 6.03
CA ARG A 105 4.13 12.29 6.85
C ARG A 105 3.25 11.78 7.99
N GLU A 106 2.24 12.56 8.37
CA GLU A 106 1.24 12.20 9.38
C GLU A 106 0.12 11.28 8.84
N ASP A 107 0.00 11.12 7.52
CA ASP A 107 -1.06 10.34 6.89
C ASP A 107 -0.54 8.93 6.53
N ASP A 108 -1.09 7.88 7.15
CA ASP A 108 -0.73 6.48 6.81
C ASP A 108 -1.12 6.09 5.37
N VAL A 109 -2.13 6.78 4.81
CA VAL A 109 -2.63 6.60 3.45
C VAL A 109 -2.40 7.89 2.70
N VAL A 110 -1.58 7.84 1.66
CA VAL A 110 -1.29 9.01 0.83
C VAL A 110 -1.81 8.81 -0.58
N ALA A 111 -2.13 9.90 -1.26
CA ALA A 111 -2.55 9.88 -2.65
C ALA A 111 -1.54 10.66 -3.50
N VAL A 112 -1.18 10.09 -4.64
CA VAL A 112 -0.22 10.65 -5.60
C VAL A 112 -0.73 10.41 -7.01
N ASP A 113 -0.37 11.30 -7.94
CA ASP A 113 -0.63 11.07 -9.36
C ASP A 113 0.55 10.32 -10.03
N TRP A 114 0.41 9.86 -11.27
CA TRP A 114 1.50 9.17 -11.96
C TRP A 114 2.74 10.05 -12.22
N ALA A 115 2.56 11.36 -12.40
CA ALA A 115 3.68 12.28 -12.65
C ALA A 115 4.52 12.47 -11.38
N HIS A 116 3.88 12.34 -10.21
CA HIS A 116 4.46 12.44 -8.88
C HIS A 116 4.33 11.11 -8.12
N TRP A 117 4.31 9.97 -8.82
CA TRP A 117 4.19 8.63 -8.21
C TRP A 117 5.44 8.24 -7.42
N VAL A 118 6.56 8.88 -7.77
CA VAL A 118 7.85 8.73 -7.12
C VAL A 118 8.30 10.08 -6.57
N PRO A 119 7.57 10.71 -5.63
CA PRO A 119 8.21 11.76 -4.85
C PRO A 119 9.33 11.07 -4.07
N ASP A 120 10.55 11.60 -4.14
CA ASP A 120 11.67 11.12 -3.33
C ASP A 120 11.22 10.99 -1.86
N ASP A 121 10.34 11.89 -1.38
CA ASP A 121 9.72 11.84 -0.07
C ASP A 121 8.99 10.53 0.28
N VAL A 122 8.23 9.92 -0.65
CA VAL A 122 7.47 8.68 -0.40
C VAL A 122 8.42 7.48 -0.35
N VAL A 123 9.42 7.47 -1.24
CA VAL A 123 10.45 6.43 -1.25
C VAL A 123 11.32 6.54 -0.01
N ASP A 124 11.82 7.74 0.30
CA ASP A 124 12.63 8.03 1.47
C ASP A 124 11.86 7.74 2.75
N GLY A 125 10.58 8.09 2.81
CA GLY A 125 9.69 7.73 3.89
C GLY A 125 9.56 6.23 4.09
N PHE A 126 9.32 5.50 2.99
CA PHE A 126 9.16 4.05 3.06
C PHE A 126 10.45 3.37 3.52
N LEU A 127 11.58 3.91 3.10
CA LEU A 127 12.92 3.47 3.48
C LEU A 127 13.43 4.10 4.79
N ASP A 128 12.70 5.01 5.42
CA ASP A 128 13.22 5.80 6.56
C ASP A 128 13.51 4.90 7.77
N GLY A 129 14.75 4.86 8.24
CA GLY A 129 15.18 3.98 9.34
C GLY A 129 15.40 2.50 8.93
N LEU A 130 15.55 2.24 7.62
CA LEU A 130 16.12 1.00 7.08
C LEU A 130 17.65 1.10 6.94
#